data_AF-A0A847NBV8-F1
#
_entry.id   AF-A0A847NBV8-F1
#
_cell.length_a   1.000
_cell.length_b   1.000
_cell.length_c   1.000
_cell.angle_alpha   90.00
_cell.angle_beta   90.00
_cell.angle_gamma   90.00
#
_symmetry.space_group_name_H-M   'P 1'
#
loop_
_entity.id
_entity.type
_entity.pdbx_description
1 polymer ?
#
loop_
_entity_poly.entity_id
_entity_poly.type
_entity_poly.pdbx_seq_one_letter_code
_entity_poly.pdbx_strand_id
1 'polypeptide(L)' 'MIKIVIYKAKEGRIKGFKISGHSGYGIRGTDIVCSAVSALGQTAIL' A
#
# COMPACT_ATOMS: atom_id res chain seq x y z
N MET A 1 -8.70 2.72 7.47
CA MET A 1 -8.20 3.77 6.55
C MET A 1 -6.80 3.40 6.12
N ILE A 2 -6.56 3.34 4.81
CA ILE A 2 -5.27 2.92 4.24
C ILE A 2 -4.27 4.08 4.36
N LYS A 3 -3.06 3.77 4.81
CA LYS A 3 -1.93 4.71 4.85
C LYS A 3 -0.73 4.09 4.16
N ILE A 4 -0.14 4.86 3.25
CA ILE A 4 1.07 4.48 2.52
C ILE A 4 2.15 5.52 2.81
N VAL A 5 3.34 5.05 3.18
CA VAL A 5 4.54 5.87 3.35
C VAL A 5 5.56 5.44 2.30
N ILE A 6 6.06 6.39 1.51
CA ILE A 6 7.12 6.15 0.53
C ILE A 6 8.44 6.71 1.07
N TYR A 7 9.45 5.86 1.18
CA TYR A 7 10.78 6.25 1.58
C TYR A 7 11.62 6.59 0.35
N LYS A 8 12.19 7.79 0.32
CA LYS A 8 13.05 8.27 -0.78
C LYS A 8 14.50 8.46 -0.30
N ALA A 9 15.45 8.15 -1.17
CA ALA A 9 16.87 8.47 -0.97
C ALA A 9 17.14 9.95 -1.28
N LYS A 10 18.38 10.41 -1.01
CA LYS A 10 18.79 11.81 -1.23
C LYS A 10 18.60 12.28 -2.68
N GLU A 11 18.69 11.38 -3.67
CA GLU A 11 18.45 11.73 -5.08
C GLU A 11 16.97 11.60 -5.52
N GLY A 12 16.03 11.44 -4.56
CA GLY A 12 14.60 11.28 -4.86
C GLY A 12 14.18 9.88 -5.32
N ARG A 13 15.14 8.95 -5.47
CA ARG A 13 14.88 7.53 -5.79
C ARG A 13 14.08 6.88 -4.68
N ILE A 14 13.08 6.06 -5.03
CA ILE A 14 12.31 5.28 -4.06
C ILE A 14 13.20 4.17 -3.52
N LYS A 15 13.37 4.14 -2.19
CA LYS A 15 14.13 3.11 -1.47
C LYS A 15 13.23 2.02 -0.89
N GLY A 16 11.94 2.31 -0.73
CA GLY A 16 10.96 1.37 -0.23
C GLY A 16 9.66 2.06 0.18
N PHE A 17 8.74 1.28 0.74
CA PHE A 17 7.45 1.78 1.19
C PHE A 17 6.93 0.98 2.39
N LYS A 18 5.96 1.56 3.11
CA LYS A 18 5.20 0.89 4.17
C LYS A 18 3.72 1.10 3.93
N ILE A 19 2.97 0.00 3.89
CA ILE A 19 1.50 -0.01 3.75
C ILE A 19 0.90 -0.48 5.08
N SER A 20 -0.11 0.24 5.59
CA SER A 20 -0.84 -0.14 6.80
C SER A 20 -2.33 0.17 6.68
N GLY A 21 -3.17 -0.57 7.41
CA GLY A 21 -4.62 -0.32 7.46
C GLY A 21 -5.39 -0.78 6.22
N HIS A 22 -4.84 -1.73 5.46
CA HIS A 22 -5.40 -2.32 4.24
C HIS A 22 -5.98 -3.73 4.46
N SER A 23 -6.17 -4.15 5.72
CA SER A 23 -6.64 -5.50 6.08
C SER A 23 -7.83 -5.46 7.06
N GLY A 24 -8.63 -4.40 7.00
CA GLY A 24 -9.82 -4.25 7.85
C GLY A 24 -11.09 -4.42 7.05
N TYR A 25 -12.05 -5.20 7.57
CA TYR A 25 -13.42 -5.23 7.06
C TYR A 25 -14.03 -3.83 7.22
N GLY A 26 -14.37 -3.19 6.11
CA GLY A 26 -15.04 -1.90 6.08
C GLY A 26 -16.53 -2.03 5.73
N ILE A 27 -17.16 -0.89 5.44
CA ILE A 27 -18.49 -0.86 4.79
C ILE A 27 -18.38 -1.64 3.47
N ARG A 28 -19.43 -2.38 3.10
CA ARG A 28 -19.49 -3.20 1.88
C ARG A 28 -18.88 -2.46 0.67
N GLY A 29 -17.88 -3.05 0.02
CA GLY A 29 -17.14 -2.47 -1.10
C GLY A 29 -15.74 -1.93 -0.75
N THR A 30 -15.43 -1.70 0.53
CA THR A 30 -14.09 -1.30 0.98
C THR A 30 -13.03 -2.40 0.76
N ASP A 31 -13.46 -3.66 0.75
CA ASP A 31 -12.59 -4.83 0.59
C ASP A 31 -11.93 -4.90 -0.81
N ILE A 32 -12.56 -4.28 -1.82
CA ILE A 32 -12.00 -4.15 -3.19
C ILE A 32 -10.76 -3.24 -3.17
N VAL A 33 -10.82 -2.15 -2.41
CA VAL A 33 -9.70 -1.21 -2.27
C VAL A 33 -8.53 -1.87 -1.54
N CYS A 34 -8.82 -2.66 -0.50
CA CYS A 34 -7.81 -3.44 0.21
C CYS A 34 -7.10 -4.43 -0.74
N SER A 35 -7.88 -5.14 -1.56
CA SER A 35 -7.37 -6.10 -2.53
C SER A 35 -6.48 -5.44 -3.59
N ALA A 36 -6.87 -4.28 -4.11
CA ALA A 36 -6.08 -3.51 -5.08
C ALA A 36 -4.74 -3.04 -4.49
N VAL A 37 -4.74 -2.54 -3.25
CA VAL A 37 -3.51 -2.09 -2.58
C VAL A 37 -2.58 -3.26 -2.29
N SER A 38 -3.11 -4.42 -1.87
CA SER A 38 -2.33 -5.64 -1.68
C SER A 38 -1.69 -6.11 -2.99
N ALA A 39 -2.45 -6.15 -4.08
CA ALA A 39 -1.95 -6.57 -5.38
C ALA A 39 -0.78 -5.67 -5.85
N LEU A 40 -0.98 -4.35 -5.86
CA LEU A 40 0.06 -3.41 -6.29
C LEU A 40 1.29 -3.43 -5.37
N GLY A 41 1.09 -3.51 -4.05
CA GLY A 41 2.19 -3.59 -3.09
C GLY A 41 3.04 -4.84 -3.30
N GLN A 42 2.40 -5.99 -3.53
CA GLN A 42 3.11 -7.25 -3.77
C GLN A 42 3.85 -7.23 -5.11
N THR A 43 3.22 -6.72 -6.19
CA THR A 43 3.83 -6.59 -7.52
C THR A 43 5.06 -5.70 -7.51
N ALA A 44 5.14 -4.69 -6.63
CA ALA A 44 6.31 -3.83 -6.54
C ALA A 44 7.54 -4.51 -5.91
N ILE A 45 7.38 -5.69 -5.29
CA ILE A 45 8.45 -6.41 -4.56
C ILE A 45 8.80 -7.75 -5.22
N LEU A 46 7.85 -8.39 -5.89
CA LEU A 46 8.08 -9.59 -6.73
C LEU A 46 8.88 -9.24 -7.99
#